data_AF-A0A7S2YGQ1-F1
#
_entry.id   AF-A0A7S2YGQ1-F1
#
_cell.length_a   1.000
_cell.length_b   1.000
_cell.length_c   1.000
_cell.angle_alpha   90.00
_cell.angle_beta   90.00
_cell.angle_gamma   90.00
#
_symmetry.space_group_name_H-M   'P 1'
#
loop_
_entity.id
_entity.type
_entity.pdbx_description
1 polymer ?
#
loop_
_entity_poly.entity_id
_entity_poly.type
_entity_poly.pdbx_seq_one_letter_code
_entity_poly.pdbx_strand_id
1 'polypeptide(L)'
;MTSPINHKATAAYFEEKDYFGLGKANVFFFEQGMLPCVTEEGKIIMETAGKVSMAPDGNGGIYPSLLSSGALDDMEKSRGTKYLHVFSIDNALVKPADPGFLGFCLEQGADCGNKSTWKSHAHEKVGVVALRAGEPCVVEYSEITQEMAERTDDQGRLVFGAGNICNHFYTLDFLRNTVLPNMGNLYHIAKKKIPYFDGQTTVKPDSNNGIKLETFIFDVFPLSKNFCVWEVERSQEFAPVKNGPGSPSDSPDTARSMISNMCQTWLTAAGATIAKEGVCEISPLVSYGGEGLESYQGQTVELPCHLSS
;
A
#
# COMPACT_ATOMS: atom_id res chain seq x y z
N MET A 1 -2.46 10.95 -2.35
CA MET A 1 -2.85 10.71 -3.75
C MET A 1 -4.26 10.15 -3.81
N THR A 2 -5.12 10.70 -4.65
CA THR A 2 -6.47 10.20 -4.96
C THR A 2 -6.59 9.94 -6.45
N SER A 3 -7.66 9.29 -6.90
CA SER A 3 -8.10 9.35 -8.30
C SER A 3 -9.13 10.46 -8.49
N PRO A 4 -9.37 10.92 -9.72
CA PRO A 4 -10.49 11.82 -10.01
C PRO A 4 -11.86 11.32 -9.54
N ILE A 5 -12.02 10.00 -9.40
CA ILE A 5 -13.28 9.37 -9.00
C ILE A 5 -13.55 9.58 -7.50
N ASN A 6 -12.52 9.60 -6.65
CA ASN A 6 -12.68 9.66 -5.19
C ASN A 6 -12.18 10.96 -4.55
N HIS A 7 -11.50 11.84 -5.28
CA HIS A 7 -10.89 13.06 -4.75
C HIS A 7 -11.85 13.93 -3.94
N LYS A 8 -12.98 14.32 -4.55
CA LYS A 8 -13.97 15.21 -3.90
C LYS A 8 -14.52 14.63 -2.60
N ALA A 9 -14.85 13.33 -2.60
CA ALA A 9 -15.39 12.66 -1.43
C ALA A 9 -14.34 12.57 -0.30
N THR A 10 -13.09 12.23 -0.64
CA THR A 10 -11.99 12.17 0.31
C THR A 10 -11.68 13.53 0.92
N ALA A 11 -11.54 14.59 0.11
CA ALA A 11 -11.26 15.92 0.61
C ALA A 11 -12.39 16.47 1.52
N ALA A 12 -13.65 16.26 1.13
CA ALA A 12 -14.80 16.65 1.92
C ALA A 12 -14.85 15.92 3.28
N TYR A 13 -14.53 14.62 3.29
CA TYR A 13 -14.50 13.85 4.53
C TYR A 13 -13.42 14.34 5.51
N PHE A 14 -12.22 14.69 5.02
CA PHE A 14 -11.19 15.28 5.87
C PHE A 14 -11.59 16.65 6.42
N GLU A 15 -12.25 17.49 5.62
CA GLU A 15 -12.77 18.78 6.08
C GLU A 15 -13.88 18.60 7.13
N GLU A 16 -14.79 17.64 6.95
CA GLU A 16 -15.83 17.28 7.93
C GLU A 16 -15.22 16.82 9.26
N LYS A 17 -14.09 16.11 9.24
CA LYS A 17 -13.40 15.59 10.42
C LYS A 17 -12.34 16.54 10.98
N ASP A 18 -12.32 17.80 10.56
CA ASP A 18 -11.32 18.81 10.95
C ASP A 18 -9.88 18.27 10.83
N TYR A 19 -9.62 17.55 9.73
CA TYR A 19 -8.34 16.93 9.40
C TYR A 19 -7.78 16.02 10.51
N PHE A 20 -8.65 15.46 11.36
CA PHE A 20 -8.27 14.63 12.50
C PHE A 20 -7.25 15.31 13.44
N GLY A 21 -7.28 16.65 13.53
CA GLY A 21 -6.36 17.44 14.35
C GLY A 21 -4.98 17.75 13.72
N LEU A 22 -4.71 17.29 12.49
CA LEU A 22 -3.41 17.49 11.82
C LEU A 22 -3.20 18.92 11.28
N GLY A 23 -4.29 19.67 11.13
CA GLY A 23 -4.34 20.99 10.51
C GLY A 23 -4.32 20.93 8.97
N LYS A 24 -5.25 21.66 8.34
CA LYS A 24 -5.45 21.69 6.89
C LYS A 24 -4.17 21.95 6.07
N ALA A 25 -3.29 22.81 6.57
CA ALA A 25 -2.04 23.18 5.88
C ALA A 25 -1.00 22.04 5.81
N ASN A 26 -1.18 20.97 6.58
CA ASN A 26 -0.26 19.82 6.63
C ASN A 26 -0.80 18.60 5.86
N VAL A 27 -1.98 18.70 5.25
CA VAL A 27 -2.58 17.63 4.45
C VAL A 27 -2.71 18.11 3.01
N PHE A 28 -1.89 17.54 2.12
CA PHE A 28 -1.88 17.89 0.70
C PHE A 28 -2.58 16.81 -0.13
N PHE A 29 -3.73 17.14 -0.72
CA PHE A 29 -4.39 16.26 -1.68
C PHE A 29 -3.92 16.54 -3.10
N PHE A 30 -3.62 15.48 -3.84
CA PHE A 30 -3.35 15.54 -5.26
C PHE A 30 -3.94 14.31 -5.96
N GLU A 31 -4.31 14.50 -7.22
CA GLU A 31 -4.93 13.48 -8.06
C GLU A 31 -3.87 12.80 -8.94
N GLN A 32 -4.02 11.49 -9.13
CA GLN A 32 -3.28 10.74 -10.13
C GLN A 32 -3.92 10.91 -11.52
N GLY A 33 -3.16 10.52 -12.55
CA GLY A 33 -3.63 10.53 -13.92
C GLY A 33 -4.72 9.50 -14.21
N MET A 34 -5.24 9.57 -15.43
CA MET A 34 -6.17 8.60 -15.97
C MET A 34 -5.72 8.23 -17.38
N LEU A 35 -5.82 6.96 -17.73
CA LEU A 35 -5.55 6.44 -19.08
C LEU A 35 -6.85 5.98 -19.75
N PRO A 36 -6.96 6.13 -21.08
CA PRO A 36 -8.08 5.57 -21.81
C PRO A 36 -8.05 4.04 -21.77
N CYS A 37 -9.21 3.44 -21.56
CA CYS A 37 -9.41 2.02 -21.79
C CYS A 37 -9.34 1.73 -23.29
N VAL A 38 -8.68 0.63 -23.68
CA VAL A 38 -8.55 0.25 -25.09
C VAL A 38 -9.05 -1.17 -25.35
N THR A 39 -9.48 -1.48 -26.57
CA THR A 39 -9.76 -2.86 -26.99
C THR A 39 -8.44 -3.62 -27.17
N GLU A 40 -8.51 -4.95 -27.37
CA GLU A 40 -7.30 -5.75 -27.63
C GLU A 40 -6.59 -5.34 -28.94
N GLU A 41 -7.33 -4.74 -29.88
CA GLU A 41 -6.81 -4.17 -31.13
C GLU A 41 -6.27 -2.73 -30.96
N GLY A 42 -6.26 -2.20 -29.73
CA GLY A 42 -5.73 -0.87 -29.41
C GLY A 42 -6.68 0.30 -29.71
N LYS A 43 -7.98 0.06 -29.90
CA LYS A 43 -8.97 1.14 -30.11
C LYS A 43 -9.45 1.70 -28.78
N ILE A 44 -9.56 3.02 -28.66
CA ILE A 44 -10.15 3.65 -27.46
C ILE A 44 -11.60 3.21 -27.29
N ILE A 45 -11.95 2.81 -26.07
CA ILE A 45 -13.31 2.43 -25.70
C ILE A 45 -14.07 3.69 -25.26
N MET A 46 -15.24 3.92 -25.87
CA MET A 46 -16.16 4.99 -25.49
C MET A 46 -17.12 4.48 -24.42
N GLU A 47 -17.26 5.19 -23.29
CA GLU A 47 -18.26 4.87 -22.24
C GLU A 47 -19.67 5.29 -22.69
N THR A 48 -19.76 6.45 -23.34
CA THR A 48 -20.98 7.00 -23.96
C THR A 48 -20.62 7.64 -25.31
N ALA A 49 -21.61 8.10 -26.08
CA ALA A 49 -21.38 8.78 -27.35
C ALA A 49 -20.40 9.97 -27.28
N GLY A 50 -20.33 10.65 -26.13
CA GLY A 50 -19.50 11.85 -25.94
C GLY A 50 -18.40 11.70 -24.88
N LYS A 51 -18.19 10.50 -24.33
CA LYS A 51 -17.27 10.29 -23.20
C LYS A 51 -16.40 9.07 -23.42
N VAL A 52 -15.08 9.27 -23.33
CA VAL A 52 -14.09 8.20 -23.35
C VAL A 52 -14.14 7.43 -22.03
N SER A 53 -14.05 6.10 -22.10
CA SER A 53 -13.88 5.26 -20.91
C SER A 53 -12.45 5.43 -20.39
N MET A 54 -12.32 5.93 -19.16
CA MET A 54 -11.05 6.22 -18.52
C MET A 54 -10.89 5.34 -17.27
N ALA A 55 -9.65 4.93 -16.97
CA ALA A 55 -9.29 4.26 -15.72
C ALA A 55 -8.06 4.95 -15.09
N PRO A 56 -7.88 4.87 -13.76
CA PRO A 56 -6.65 5.33 -13.15
C PRO A 56 -5.41 4.64 -13.75
N ASP A 57 -4.30 5.34 -13.81
CA ASP A 57 -3.04 4.93 -14.48
C ASP A 57 -2.15 3.98 -13.66
N GLY A 58 -2.73 3.33 -12.64
CA GLY A 58 -2.03 2.47 -11.68
C GLY A 58 -1.33 3.26 -10.56
N ASN A 59 -0.87 2.57 -9.52
CA ASN A 59 -0.23 3.23 -8.37
C ASN A 59 1.16 3.80 -8.70
N GLY A 60 1.79 3.37 -9.79
CA GLY A 60 2.98 4.01 -10.35
C GLY A 60 2.73 5.42 -10.91
N GLY A 61 1.46 5.78 -11.13
CA GLY A 61 1.04 7.15 -11.47
C GLY A 61 1.40 8.19 -10.40
N ILE A 62 1.81 7.75 -9.20
CA ILE A 62 2.29 8.63 -8.13
C ILE A 62 3.44 9.55 -8.56
N TYR A 63 4.39 9.04 -9.34
CA TYR A 63 5.60 9.80 -9.69
C TYR A 63 5.31 11.03 -10.57
N PRO A 64 4.65 10.90 -11.75
CA PRO A 64 4.31 12.08 -12.53
C PRO A 64 3.32 12.99 -11.80
N SER A 65 2.47 12.43 -10.93
CA SER A 65 1.46 13.19 -10.18
C SER A 65 2.05 14.00 -9.03
N LEU A 66 3.10 13.53 -8.37
CA LEU A 66 3.86 14.31 -7.39
C LEU A 66 4.52 15.53 -8.04
N LEU A 67 5.01 15.38 -9.28
CA LEU A 67 5.60 16.49 -10.04
C LEU A 67 4.52 17.48 -10.49
N SER A 68 3.48 17.01 -11.19
CA SER A 68 2.47 17.86 -11.83
C SER A 68 1.59 18.60 -10.82
N SER A 69 1.36 18.03 -9.64
CA SER A 69 0.62 18.68 -8.55
C SER A 69 1.43 19.72 -7.78
N GLY A 70 2.74 19.79 -7.99
CA GLY A 70 3.64 20.63 -7.18
C GLY A 70 3.96 20.06 -5.80
N ALA A 71 3.48 18.88 -5.43
CA ALA A 71 3.78 18.25 -4.14
C ALA A 71 5.29 18.01 -3.94
N LEU A 72 6.00 17.63 -5.01
CA LEU A 72 7.45 17.45 -4.97
C LEU A 72 8.19 18.77 -4.68
N ASP A 73 7.73 19.86 -5.28
CA ASP A 73 8.28 21.19 -5.06
C ASP A 73 7.95 21.73 -3.66
N ASP A 74 6.75 21.49 -3.14
CA ASP A 74 6.37 21.85 -1.77
C ASP A 74 7.25 21.14 -0.73
N MET A 75 7.41 19.82 -0.88
CA MET A 75 8.25 19.01 0.01
C MET A 75 9.68 19.53 0.04
N GLU A 76 10.30 19.75 -1.12
CA GLU A 76 11.71 20.14 -1.19
C GLU A 76 11.93 21.62 -0.82
N LYS A 77 11.18 22.54 -1.45
CA LYS A 77 11.47 23.98 -1.38
C LYS A 77 10.81 24.64 -0.18
N SER A 78 9.59 24.25 0.16
CA SER A 78 8.82 24.89 1.25
C SER A 78 9.08 24.23 2.59
N ARG A 79 9.20 22.90 2.63
CA ARG A 79 9.25 22.12 3.88
C ARG A 79 10.62 21.57 4.24
N GLY A 80 11.54 21.49 3.28
CA GLY A 80 12.84 20.84 3.49
C GLY A 80 12.73 19.35 3.80
N THR A 81 11.65 18.70 3.37
CA THR A 81 11.50 17.24 3.41
C THR A 81 12.62 16.61 2.60
N LYS A 82 13.12 15.44 3.02
CA LYS A 82 14.18 14.69 2.31
C LYS A 82 13.77 13.27 1.95
N TYR A 83 12.79 12.73 2.68
CA TYR A 83 12.42 11.33 2.63
C TYR A 83 10.91 11.21 2.56
N LEU A 84 10.42 10.21 1.83
CA LEU A 84 9.02 9.82 1.81
C LEU A 84 8.87 8.40 2.32
N HIS A 85 7.86 8.20 3.16
CA HIS A 85 7.25 6.91 3.42
C HIS A 85 5.95 6.84 2.63
N VAL A 86 5.87 5.93 1.67
CA VAL A 86 4.69 5.69 0.83
C VAL A 86 4.09 4.34 1.19
N PHE A 87 2.77 4.29 1.45
CA PHE A 87 2.10 3.05 1.79
C PHE A 87 0.69 2.95 1.18
N SER A 88 0.16 1.73 1.07
CA SER A 88 -1.21 1.48 0.61
C SER A 88 -2.25 1.76 1.70
N ILE A 89 -3.34 2.41 1.34
CA ILE A 89 -4.40 2.88 2.27
C ILE A 89 -5.19 1.75 2.93
N ASP A 90 -5.17 0.56 2.35
CA ASP A 90 -6.03 -0.56 2.75
C ASP A 90 -5.40 -1.48 3.80
N ASN A 91 -4.17 -1.20 4.24
CA ASN A 91 -3.56 -1.92 5.34
C ASN A 91 -3.96 -1.28 6.67
N ALA A 92 -4.83 -1.95 7.42
CA ALA A 92 -5.35 -1.46 8.69
C ALA A 92 -4.31 -1.46 9.83
N LEU A 93 -3.21 -2.20 9.67
CA LEU A 93 -2.07 -2.25 10.61
C LEU A 93 -0.87 -1.45 10.13
N VAL A 94 -1.02 -0.63 9.10
CA VAL A 94 0.10 0.19 8.64
C VAL A 94 0.61 1.07 9.77
N LYS A 95 1.92 1.24 9.86
CA LYS A 95 2.59 2.17 10.77
C LYS A 95 3.06 3.41 10.00
N PRO A 96 2.26 4.49 9.89
CA PRO A 96 2.64 5.67 9.12
C PRO A 96 3.90 6.30 9.72
N ALA A 97 4.84 6.68 8.86
CA ALA A 97 6.12 7.25 9.26
C ALA A 97 6.92 6.41 10.29
N ASP A 98 6.87 5.07 10.19
CA ASP A 98 7.60 4.16 11.09
C ASP A 98 9.08 4.54 11.29
N PRO A 99 9.48 4.99 12.49
CA PRO A 99 10.84 5.41 12.76
C PRO A 99 11.86 4.26 12.67
N GLY A 100 11.46 3.01 12.93
CA GLY A 100 12.34 1.86 12.82
C GLY A 100 12.78 1.62 11.36
N PHE A 101 11.80 1.54 10.46
CA PHE A 101 12.06 1.40 9.03
C PHE A 101 12.79 2.61 8.42
N LEU A 102 12.36 3.82 8.74
CA LEU A 102 13.03 5.04 8.28
C LEU A 102 14.48 5.08 8.76
N GLY A 103 14.71 4.81 10.05
CA GLY A 103 16.04 4.77 10.66
C GLY A 103 16.95 3.74 9.98
N PHE A 104 16.45 2.53 9.75
CA PHE A 104 17.16 1.49 9.01
C PHE A 104 17.57 1.95 7.60
N CYS A 105 16.63 2.47 6.80
CA CYS A 105 16.95 2.94 5.44
C CYS A 105 18.01 4.04 5.46
N LEU A 106 17.97 4.94 6.43
CA LEU A 106 18.97 6.01 6.59
C LEU A 106 20.34 5.48 6.99
N GLU A 107 20.40 4.54 7.93
CA GLU A 107 21.65 3.92 8.38
C GLU A 107 22.32 3.12 7.25
N GLN A 108 21.51 2.42 6.43
CA GLN A 108 22.02 1.71 5.25
C GLN A 108 22.39 2.65 4.10
N GLY A 109 22.07 3.94 4.18
CA GLY A 109 22.26 4.89 3.08
C GLY A 109 21.41 4.56 1.85
N ALA A 110 20.22 3.97 2.06
CA ALA A 110 19.33 3.53 1.01
C ALA A 110 18.74 4.75 0.26
N ASP A 111 18.59 4.63 -1.06
CA ASP A 111 17.86 5.62 -1.87
C ASP A 111 16.40 5.19 -2.12
N CYS A 112 16.14 3.88 -2.04
CA CYS A 112 14.84 3.23 -2.09
C CYS A 112 14.79 2.06 -1.08
N GLY A 113 13.66 1.90 -0.39
CA GLY A 113 13.46 0.79 0.55
C GLY A 113 12.07 0.17 0.40
N ASN A 114 11.94 -1.10 0.76
CA ASN A 114 10.66 -1.80 0.80
C ASN A 114 10.48 -2.55 2.11
N LYS A 115 9.31 -2.41 2.73
CA LYS A 115 8.87 -3.35 3.76
C LYS A 115 8.25 -4.57 3.13
N SER A 116 8.59 -5.73 3.69
CA SER A 116 8.03 -7.01 3.31
C SER A 116 7.55 -7.78 4.54
N THR A 117 6.53 -8.62 4.36
CA THR A 117 6.23 -9.69 5.32
C THR A 117 6.52 -11.01 4.64
N TRP A 118 7.02 -12.00 5.38
CA TRP A 118 7.18 -13.32 4.78
C TRP A 118 5.82 -13.90 4.36
N LYS A 119 5.79 -14.54 3.19
CA LYS A 119 4.62 -15.26 2.70
C LYS A 119 4.23 -16.36 3.67
N SER A 120 2.94 -16.42 3.97
CA SER A 120 2.34 -17.46 4.81
C SER A 120 2.33 -18.83 4.13
N HIS A 121 2.21 -18.85 2.79
CA HIS A 121 2.28 -20.05 1.97
C HIS A 121 2.71 -19.74 0.53
N ALA A 122 3.15 -20.75 -0.22
CA ALA A 122 3.66 -20.63 -1.59
C ALA A 122 2.72 -19.88 -2.53
N HIS A 123 1.42 -20.13 -2.42
CA HIS A 123 0.37 -19.58 -3.31
C HIS A 123 -0.33 -18.32 -2.80
N GLU A 124 0.23 -17.61 -1.81
CA GLU A 124 -0.32 -16.34 -1.36
C GLU A 124 -0.26 -15.30 -2.49
N LYS A 125 -1.36 -14.58 -2.73
CA LYS A 125 -1.51 -13.60 -3.82
C LYS A 125 -0.86 -12.26 -3.48
N VAL A 126 0.46 -12.30 -3.33
CA VAL A 126 1.31 -11.15 -3.03
C VAL A 126 2.53 -11.20 -3.94
N GLY A 127 2.90 -10.06 -4.51
CA GLY A 127 4.15 -9.92 -5.25
C GLY A 127 5.35 -10.16 -4.32
N VAL A 128 6.43 -10.74 -4.84
CA VAL A 128 7.63 -11.04 -4.06
C VAL A 128 8.78 -10.16 -4.48
N VAL A 129 9.49 -9.58 -3.51
CA VAL A 129 10.73 -8.88 -3.77
C VAL A 129 11.82 -9.90 -4.09
N ALA A 130 12.52 -9.69 -5.19
CA ALA A 130 13.56 -10.58 -5.69
C ALA A 130 14.63 -9.80 -6.45
N LEU A 131 15.68 -10.49 -6.87
CA LEU A 131 16.65 -9.98 -7.82
C LEU A 131 16.40 -10.60 -9.20
N ARG A 132 16.31 -9.76 -10.22
CA ARG A 132 16.27 -10.16 -11.64
C ARG A 132 17.52 -9.63 -12.32
N ALA A 133 18.40 -10.54 -12.74
CA ALA A 133 19.71 -10.19 -13.32
C ALA A 133 20.56 -9.26 -12.44
N GLY A 134 20.46 -9.42 -11.10
CA GLY A 134 21.19 -8.60 -10.12
C GLY A 134 20.45 -7.36 -9.65
N GLU A 135 19.38 -6.95 -10.33
CA GLU A 135 18.62 -5.75 -9.97
C GLU A 135 17.37 -6.07 -9.13
N PRO A 136 17.03 -5.24 -8.13
CA PRO A 136 15.85 -5.45 -7.29
C PRO A 136 14.57 -5.22 -8.08
N CYS A 137 13.62 -6.13 -7.96
CA CYS A 137 12.31 -6.04 -8.58
C CYS A 137 11.23 -6.67 -7.70
N VAL A 138 9.98 -6.42 -8.02
CA VAL A 138 8.86 -7.23 -7.52
C VAL A 138 8.41 -8.15 -8.66
N VAL A 139 8.30 -9.44 -8.37
CA VAL A 139 7.67 -10.40 -9.27
C VAL A 139 6.24 -10.60 -8.79
N GLU A 140 5.26 -10.15 -9.57
CA GLU A 140 3.86 -10.30 -9.22
C GLU A 140 3.43 -11.77 -9.16
N TYR A 141 2.43 -12.07 -8.33
CA TYR A 141 1.94 -13.44 -8.16
C TYR A 141 1.36 -14.03 -9.45
N SER A 142 0.97 -13.19 -10.42
CA SER A 142 0.53 -13.60 -11.76
C SER A 142 1.69 -13.92 -12.72
N GLU A 143 2.92 -13.54 -12.37
CA GLU A 143 4.12 -13.72 -13.20
C GLU A 143 5.07 -14.78 -12.66
N ILE A 144 4.98 -15.11 -11.38
CA ILE A 144 5.80 -16.15 -10.76
C ILE A 144 5.37 -17.55 -11.23
N THR A 145 6.35 -18.41 -11.56
CA THR A 145 6.05 -19.81 -11.92
C THR A 145 5.72 -20.63 -10.67
N GLN A 146 4.99 -21.74 -10.84
CA GLN A 146 4.71 -22.66 -9.75
C GLN A 146 6.00 -23.20 -9.10
N GLU A 147 6.99 -23.56 -9.92
CA GLU A 147 8.30 -24.01 -9.43
C GLU A 147 8.97 -22.96 -8.53
N MET A 148 8.97 -21.69 -8.95
CA MET A 148 9.53 -20.60 -8.14
C MET A 148 8.71 -20.39 -6.85
N ALA A 149 7.39 -20.40 -6.93
CA ALA A 149 6.50 -20.17 -5.80
C ALA A 149 6.62 -21.25 -4.71
N GLU A 150 6.83 -22.52 -5.11
CA GLU A 150 6.94 -23.67 -4.20
C GLU A 150 8.37 -23.98 -3.77
N ARG A 151 9.38 -23.29 -4.34
CA ARG A 151 10.79 -23.53 -4.01
C ARG A 151 11.10 -23.16 -2.56
N THR A 152 11.68 -24.10 -1.83
CA THR A 152 12.20 -23.90 -0.47
C THR A 152 13.71 -24.00 -0.40
N ASP A 153 14.31 -23.39 0.61
CA ASP A 153 15.70 -23.62 1.01
C ASP A 153 15.85 -24.91 1.83
N ASP A 154 17.08 -25.19 2.29
CA ASP A 154 17.42 -26.38 3.08
C ASP A 154 16.71 -26.44 4.45
N GLN A 155 16.13 -25.33 4.91
CA GLN A 155 15.37 -25.22 6.16
C GLN A 155 13.85 -25.30 5.94
N GLY A 156 13.41 -25.48 4.68
CA GLY A 156 11.99 -25.51 4.33
C GLY A 156 11.36 -24.13 4.23
N ARG A 157 12.13 -23.03 4.29
CA ARG A 157 11.62 -21.67 4.11
C ARG A 157 11.51 -21.37 2.60
N LEU A 158 10.43 -20.69 2.19
CA LEU A 158 10.26 -20.26 0.79
C LEU A 158 11.44 -19.40 0.33
N VAL A 159 12.08 -19.74 -0.79
CA VAL A 159 13.15 -18.93 -1.38
C VAL A 159 12.62 -17.57 -1.84
N PHE A 160 11.43 -17.58 -2.45
CA PHE A 160 10.71 -16.38 -2.88
C PHE A 160 9.62 -16.03 -1.86
N GLY A 161 10.04 -15.72 -0.63
CA GLY A 161 9.15 -15.50 0.51
C GLY A 161 8.93 -14.03 0.89
N ALA A 162 9.76 -13.09 0.44
CA ALA A 162 9.66 -11.68 0.80
C ALA A 162 8.46 -11.00 0.12
N GLY A 163 7.28 -11.10 0.72
CA GLY A 163 6.04 -10.56 0.17
C GLY A 163 5.97 -9.04 0.31
N ASN A 164 5.85 -8.33 -0.81
CA ASN A 164 5.71 -6.89 -0.87
C ASN A 164 4.35 -6.45 -0.29
N ILE A 165 4.39 -5.64 0.77
CA ILE A 165 3.18 -5.09 1.42
C ILE A 165 2.84 -3.66 0.97
N CYS A 166 3.36 -3.23 -0.18
CA CYS A 166 3.17 -1.90 -0.77
C CYS A 166 3.50 -0.78 0.22
N ASN A 167 4.64 -0.91 0.89
CA ASN A 167 5.14 0.05 1.86
C ASN A 167 6.62 0.31 1.58
N HIS A 168 6.94 1.57 1.29
CA HIS A 168 8.17 1.97 0.61
C HIS A 168 8.78 3.21 1.25
N PHE A 169 10.11 3.25 1.21
CA PHE A 169 10.92 4.42 1.51
C PHE A 169 11.52 4.96 0.22
N TYR A 170 11.54 6.28 0.06
CA TYR A 170 12.24 6.94 -1.04
C TYR A 170 12.97 8.18 -0.53
N THR A 171 14.18 8.42 -1.03
CA THR A 171 14.76 9.76 -0.95
C THR A 171 14.13 10.66 -2.01
N LEU A 172 13.96 11.96 -1.71
CA LEU A 172 13.49 12.92 -2.71
C LEU A 172 14.44 13.01 -3.91
N ASP A 173 15.74 12.91 -3.67
CA ASP A 173 16.75 12.92 -4.74
C ASP A 173 16.59 11.75 -5.69
N PHE A 174 16.31 10.54 -5.18
CA PHE A 174 16.01 9.38 -6.01
C PHE A 174 14.77 9.63 -6.87
N LEU A 175 13.68 10.14 -6.28
CA LEU A 175 12.48 10.45 -7.05
C LEU A 175 12.73 11.48 -8.13
N ARG A 176 13.38 12.61 -7.79
CA ARG A 176 13.54 13.75 -8.70
C ARG A 176 14.56 13.49 -9.79
N ASN A 177 15.72 12.95 -9.44
CA ASN A 177 16.88 12.89 -10.32
C ASN A 177 17.07 11.53 -10.98
N THR A 178 16.45 10.48 -10.45
CA THR A 178 16.55 9.13 -11.01
C THR A 178 15.21 8.65 -11.57
N VAL A 179 14.15 8.64 -10.76
CA VAL A 179 12.86 8.10 -11.21
C VAL A 179 12.24 8.96 -12.30
N LEU A 180 12.02 10.25 -12.05
CA LEU A 180 11.33 11.12 -13.02
C LEU A 180 11.99 11.17 -14.42
N PRO A 181 13.32 11.28 -14.57
CA PRO A 181 13.96 11.26 -15.89
C PRO A 181 13.93 9.88 -16.57
N ASN A 182 13.83 8.80 -15.79
CA ASN A 182 13.81 7.42 -16.26
C ASN A 182 12.43 6.78 -16.13
N MET A 183 11.36 7.59 -16.13
CA MET A 183 9.99 7.08 -16.23
C MET A 183 9.82 6.38 -17.58
N GLY A 184 10.19 5.11 -17.63
CA GLY A 184 9.82 4.21 -18.71
C GLY A 184 8.31 3.98 -18.60
N ASN A 185 7.58 4.09 -19.71
CA ASN A 185 6.17 3.76 -19.78
C ASN A 185 5.98 2.23 -19.76
N LEU A 186 6.38 1.60 -18.65
CA LEU A 186 6.12 0.19 -18.35
C LEU A 186 4.66 0.08 -17.93
N TYR A 187 3.81 -0.24 -18.92
CA TYR A 187 2.40 -0.51 -18.66
C TYR A 187 2.17 -2.01 -18.50
N HIS A 188 1.51 -2.35 -17.40
CA HIS A 188 0.95 -3.66 -17.14
C HIS A 188 -0.46 -3.73 -17.73
N ILE A 189 -0.77 -4.87 -18.36
CA ILE A 189 -2.03 -5.10 -19.05
C ILE A 189 -3.00 -5.81 -18.13
N ALA A 190 -4.13 -5.16 -17.82
CA ALA A 190 -5.23 -5.77 -17.10
C ALA A 190 -6.45 -5.93 -18.02
N LYS A 191 -6.76 -7.18 -18.41
CA LYS A 191 -7.98 -7.49 -19.18
C LYS A 191 -9.21 -7.38 -18.28
N LYS A 192 -10.21 -6.59 -18.68
CA LYS A 192 -11.41 -6.30 -17.89
C LYS A 192 -12.68 -6.28 -18.75
N LYS A 193 -13.81 -6.39 -18.06
CA LYS A 193 -15.15 -6.11 -18.58
C LYS A 193 -15.39 -4.60 -18.47
N ILE A 194 -15.26 -3.88 -19.58
CA ILE A 194 -15.30 -2.42 -19.65
C ILE A 194 -16.63 -2.01 -20.31
N PRO A 195 -17.55 -1.33 -19.59
CA PRO A 195 -18.76 -0.80 -20.20
C PRO A 195 -18.44 0.11 -21.38
N TYR A 196 -19.20 -0.06 -22.48
CA TYR A 196 -18.92 0.66 -23.72
C TYR A 196 -20.21 1.08 -24.45
N PHE A 197 -20.11 2.10 -25.28
CA PHE A 197 -21.19 2.57 -26.14
C PHE A 197 -21.23 1.76 -27.44
N ASP A 198 -22.36 1.10 -27.72
CA ASP A 198 -22.55 0.25 -28.90
C ASP A 198 -23.01 1.01 -30.17
N GLY A 199 -23.13 2.34 -30.07
CA GLY A 199 -23.72 3.21 -31.10
C GLY A 199 -25.13 3.69 -30.77
N GLN A 200 -25.80 3.08 -29.79
CA GLN A 200 -27.14 3.46 -29.33
C GLN A 200 -27.20 3.65 -27.81
N THR A 201 -26.65 2.71 -27.03
CA THR A 201 -26.68 2.72 -25.56
C THR A 201 -25.36 2.25 -24.95
N THR A 202 -25.18 2.46 -23.65
CA THR A 202 -24.04 1.90 -22.90
C THR A 202 -24.36 0.48 -22.47
N VAL A 203 -23.52 -0.47 -22.90
CA VAL A 203 -23.67 -1.90 -22.64
C VAL A 203 -22.63 -2.35 -21.61
N LYS A 204 -23.05 -3.22 -20.70
CA LYS A 204 -22.15 -3.89 -19.75
C LYS A 204 -21.80 -5.28 -20.32
N PRO A 205 -20.53 -5.56 -20.64
CA PRO A 205 -20.16 -6.80 -21.33
C PRO A 205 -20.15 -8.01 -20.38
N ASP A 206 -20.49 -9.19 -20.92
CA ASP A 206 -20.51 -10.46 -20.19
C ASP A 206 -19.14 -11.12 -20.08
N SER A 207 -18.19 -10.74 -20.93
CA SER A 207 -16.81 -11.22 -20.97
C SER A 207 -15.82 -10.05 -21.07
N ASN A 208 -14.53 -10.31 -20.88
CA ASN A 208 -13.52 -9.26 -21.03
C ASN A 208 -13.50 -8.76 -22.49
N ASN A 209 -13.62 -7.45 -22.66
CA ASN A 209 -13.69 -6.79 -23.97
C ASN A 209 -12.64 -5.68 -24.14
N GLY A 210 -11.83 -5.43 -23.11
CA GLY A 210 -10.84 -4.37 -23.16
C GLY A 210 -9.72 -4.52 -22.14
N ILE A 211 -8.74 -3.66 -22.30
CA ILE A 211 -7.49 -3.56 -21.58
C ILE A 211 -7.48 -2.24 -20.82
N LYS A 212 -7.08 -2.32 -19.55
CA LYS A 212 -6.59 -1.19 -18.77
C LYS A 212 -5.08 -1.27 -18.70
N LEU A 213 -4.43 -0.12 -18.86
CA LEU A 213 -2.99 0.03 -18.69
C LEU A 213 -2.74 0.61 -17.31
N GLU A 214 -1.88 -0.03 -16.53
CA GLU A 214 -1.53 0.39 -15.18
C GLU A 214 0.00 0.40 -15.04
N THR A 215 0.55 1.39 -14.34
CA THR A 215 1.95 1.40 -13.91
C THR A 215 2.02 0.93 -12.46
N PHE A 216 3.08 0.21 -12.09
CA PHE A 216 3.27 -0.21 -10.70
C PHE A 216 4.34 0.62 -10.00
N ILE A 217 4.04 1.00 -8.75
CA ILE A 217 4.93 1.83 -7.93
C ILE A 217 6.30 1.19 -7.73
N PHE A 218 6.37 -0.14 -7.66
CA PHE A 218 7.64 -0.84 -7.43
C PHE A 218 8.47 -1.08 -8.69
N ASP A 219 7.98 -0.72 -9.89
CA ASP A 219 8.72 -0.88 -11.14
C ASP A 219 9.98 0.00 -11.22
N VAL A 220 10.11 0.97 -10.30
CA VAL A 220 11.28 1.84 -10.20
C VAL A 220 12.41 1.23 -9.37
N PHE A 221 12.20 0.10 -8.70
CA PHE A 221 13.24 -0.52 -7.85
C PHE A 221 14.55 -0.79 -8.60
N PRO A 222 14.56 -1.29 -9.86
CA PRO A 222 15.80 -1.49 -10.62
C PRO A 222 16.61 -0.21 -10.88
N LEU A 223 16.04 0.98 -10.65
CA LEU A 223 16.75 2.25 -10.78
C LEU A 223 17.52 2.65 -9.52
N SER A 224 17.23 2.00 -8.39
CA SER A 224 17.84 2.29 -7.08
C SER A 224 19.31 1.90 -7.08
N LYS A 225 20.16 2.80 -6.56
CA LYS A 225 21.59 2.52 -6.38
C LYS A 225 21.86 1.71 -5.12
N ASN A 226 21.02 1.88 -4.11
CA ASN A 226 21.13 1.19 -2.84
C ASN A 226 19.75 0.85 -2.32
N PHE A 227 19.27 -0.32 -2.72
CA PHE A 227 17.95 -0.82 -2.36
C PHE A 227 18.02 -1.66 -1.09
N CYS A 228 17.10 -1.44 -0.15
CA CYS A 228 17.00 -2.24 1.06
C CYS A 228 15.62 -2.86 1.24
N VAL A 229 15.59 -4.06 1.84
CA VAL A 229 14.37 -4.74 2.24
C VAL A 229 14.33 -4.85 3.76
N TRP A 230 13.21 -4.50 4.37
CA TRP A 230 12.97 -4.61 5.80
C TRP A 230 11.84 -5.60 6.06
N GLU A 231 12.16 -6.76 6.62
CA GLU A 231 11.17 -7.76 7.02
C GLU A 231 10.47 -7.32 8.31
N VAL A 232 9.13 -7.34 8.33
CA VAL A 232 8.32 -7.05 9.51
C VAL A 232 7.41 -8.21 9.88
N GLU A 233 7.00 -8.25 11.14
CA GLU A 233 6.02 -9.22 11.61
C GLU A 233 4.63 -8.88 11.08
N ARG A 234 4.03 -9.80 10.31
CA ARG A 234 2.70 -9.63 9.72
C ARG A 234 1.64 -9.27 10.76
N SER A 235 1.67 -9.94 11.91
CA SER A 235 0.69 -9.75 12.99
C SER A 235 0.68 -8.33 13.55
N GLN A 236 1.77 -7.58 13.34
CA GLN A 236 1.98 -6.23 13.86
C GLN A 236 1.82 -5.14 12.80
N GLU A 237 1.95 -5.48 11.50
CA GLU A 237 2.10 -4.44 10.46
C GLU A 237 1.33 -4.68 9.17
N PHE A 238 0.63 -5.81 9.00
CA PHE A 238 -0.06 -6.10 7.73
C PHE A 238 -1.41 -6.79 7.90
N ALA A 239 -2.48 -6.01 7.78
CA ALA A 239 -3.87 -6.45 7.74
C ALA A 239 -4.63 -5.76 6.59
N PRO A 240 -4.50 -6.26 5.34
CA PRO A 240 -5.13 -5.64 4.19
C PRO A 240 -6.65 -5.81 4.19
N VAL A 241 -7.36 -4.84 3.61
CA VAL A 241 -8.82 -4.87 3.38
C VAL A 241 -9.10 -4.79 1.89
N LYS A 242 -9.25 -5.96 1.26
CA LYS A 242 -9.48 -6.14 -0.19
C LYS A 242 -10.88 -6.68 -0.50
N ASN A 243 -11.47 -7.43 0.44
CA ASN A 243 -12.71 -8.16 0.28
C ASN A 243 -13.83 -7.57 1.15
N GLY A 244 -15.09 -7.85 0.80
CA GLY A 244 -16.24 -7.38 1.57
C GLY A 244 -16.40 -8.06 2.95
N PRO A 245 -17.19 -7.47 3.87
CA PRO A 245 -17.51 -8.08 5.16
C PRO A 245 -17.97 -9.54 5.06
N GLY A 246 -17.58 -10.37 6.03
CA GLY A 246 -17.85 -11.81 6.06
C GLY A 246 -16.92 -12.67 5.20
N SER A 247 -16.02 -12.07 4.41
CA SER A 247 -14.99 -12.83 3.68
C SER A 247 -13.94 -13.40 4.65
N PRO A 248 -13.44 -14.62 4.43
CA PRO A 248 -12.54 -15.31 5.37
C PRO A 248 -11.11 -14.74 5.38
N SER A 249 -10.75 -13.90 4.41
CA SER A 249 -9.45 -13.24 4.31
C SER A 249 -9.59 -11.80 3.81
N ASP A 250 -8.61 -10.97 4.18
CA ASP A 250 -8.44 -9.58 3.75
C ASP A 250 -9.74 -8.76 3.76
N SER A 251 -10.53 -8.87 4.83
CA SER A 251 -11.84 -8.24 5.00
C SER A 251 -11.86 -7.30 6.21
N PRO A 252 -12.88 -6.45 6.36
CA PRO A 252 -13.04 -5.62 7.55
C PRO A 252 -13.05 -6.45 8.86
N ASP A 253 -13.63 -7.65 8.82
CA ASP A 253 -13.70 -8.55 9.98
C ASP A 253 -12.33 -9.14 10.36
N THR A 254 -11.54 -9.56 9.36
CA THR A 254 -10.18 -10.05 9.62
C THR A 254 -9.29 -8.92 10.09
N ALA A 255 -9.38 -7.73 9.49
CA ALA A 255 -8.59 -6.56 9.90
C ALA A 255 -8.91 -6.13 11.34
N ARG A 256 -10.20 -6.04 11.73
CA ARG A 256 -10.61 -5.74 13.12
C ARG A 256 -10.05 -6.77 14.10
N SER A 257 -10.09 -8.05 13.73
CA SER A 257 -9.58 -9.14 14.57
C SER A 257 -8.05 -9.03 14.74
N MET A 258 -7.33 -8.70 13.67
CA MET A 258 -5.87 -8.52 13.70
C MET A 258 -5.46 -7.31 14.55
N ILE A 259 -6.15 -6.16 14.43
CA ILE A 259 -5.94 -5.00 15.31
C ILE A 259 -6.14 -5.40 16.78
N SER A 260 -7.23 -6.11 17.08
CA SER A 260 -7.52 -6.55 18.44
C SER A 260 -6.46 -7.48 19.01
N ASN A 261 -6.00 -8.44 18.21
CA ASN A 261 -4.96 -9.37 18.63
C ASN A 261 -3.61 -8.67 18.84
N MET A 262 -3.27 -7.70 17.99
CA MET A 262 -2.08 -6.86 18.16
C MET A 262 -2.15 -6.08 19.48
N CYS A 263 -3.27 -5.42 19.76
CA CYS A 263 -3.46 -4.66 21.01
C CYS A 263 -3.37 -5.55 22.26
N GLN A 264 -3.97 -6.74 22.24
CA GLN A 264 -3.84 -7.72 23.33
C GLN A 264 -2.39 -8.19 23.53
N THR A 265 -1.66 -8.36 22.43
CA THR A 265 -0.23 -8.72 22.45
C THR A 265 0.58 -7.61 23.12
N TRP A 266 0.32 -6.34 22.80
CA TRP A 266 0.99 -5.20 23.43
C TRP A 266 0.74 -5.14 24.94
N LEU A 267 -0.50 -5.29 25.39
CA LEU A 267 -0.83 -5.30 26.82
C LEU A 267 -0.17 -6.48 27.55
N THR A 268 -0.16 -7.66 26.93
CA THR A 268 0.49 -8.84 27.50
C THR A 268 2.00 -8.65 27.57
N ALA A 269 2.62 -8.06 26.54
CA ALA A 269 4.04 -7.71 26.53
C ALA A 269 4.39 -6.68 27.61
N ALA A 270 3.47 -5.77 27.94
CA ALA A 270 3.60 -4.84 29.07
C ALA A 270 3.36 -5.49 30.45
N GLY A 271 3.06 -6.78 30.50
CA GLY A 271 2.87 -7.54 31.74
C GLY A 271 1.44 -7.56 32.28
N ALA A 272 0.44 -7.18 31.48
CA ALA A 272 -0.97 -7.35 31.82
C ALA A 272 -1.44 -8.79 31.60
N THR A 273 -2.49 -9.20 32.33
CA THR A 273 -3.23 -10.44 32.06
C THR A 273 -4.54 -10.10 31.38
N ILE A 274 -4.81 -10.71 30.22
CA ILE A 274 -6.08 -10.53 29.51
C ILE A 274 -7.11 -11.51 30.07
N ALA A 275 -8.24 -10.99 30.53
CA ALA A 275 -9.36 -11.78 31.02
C ALA A 275 -10.52 -11.80 30.01
N LYS A 276 -11.08 -13.00 29.81
CA LYS A 276 -12.20 -13.32 28.90
C LYS A 276 -11.88 -13.10 27.42
N GLU A 277 -12.73 -13.67 26.57
CA GLU A 277 -12.70 -13.41 25.13
C GLU A 277 -13.40 -12.08 24.83
N GLY A 278 -12.83 -11.28 23.94
CA GLY A 278 -13.44 -10.03 23.48
C GLY A 278 -12.51 -9.21 22.59
N VAL A 279 -12.94 -7.98 22.28
CA VAL A 279 -12.18 -7.05 21.43
C VAL A 279 -11.36 -6.10 22.28
N CYS A 280 -10.11 -5.89 21.90
CA CYS A 280 -9.23 -4.88 22.47
C CYS A 280 -8.94 -3.82 21.40
N GLU A 281 -8.97 -2.55 21.78
CA GLU A 281 -8.55 -1.45 20.91
C GLU A 281 -7.68 -0.49 21.72
N ILE A 282 -6.55 -0.10 21.17
CA ILE A 282 -5.66 0.90 21.76
C ILE A 282 -5.51 2.01 20.73
N SER A 283 -5.92 3.22 21.11
CA SER A 283 -5.78 4.40 20.27
C SER A 283 -4.30 4.65 19.94
N PRO A 284 -3.96 5.00 18.69
CA PRO A 284 -2.60 5.42 18.33
C PRO A 284 -2.08 6.62 19.12
N LEU A 285 -2.96 7.39 19.79
CA LEU A 285 -2.57 8.48 20.69
C LEU A 285 -2.12 8.00 22.08
N VAL A 286 -2.47 6.77 22.45
CA VAL A 286 -2.02 6.12 23.69
C VAL A 286 -0.72 5.36 23.43
N SER A 287 -0.64 4.62 22.33
CA SER A 287 0.54 3.84 21.96
C SER A 287 0.62 3.67 20.43
N TYR A 288 1.78 3.97 19.84
CA TYR A 288 2.01 3.84 18.40
C TYR A 288 2.39 2.40 18.01
N GLY A 289 3.20 1.73 18.83
CA GLY A 289 3.76 0.41 18.55
C GLY A 289 3.83 -0.50 19.78
N GLY A 290 3.04 -0.23 20.82
CA GLY A 290 2.98 -0.99 22.07
C GLY A 290 3.77 -0.38 23.24
N GLU A 291 4.50 0.71 23.02
CA GLU A 291 5.18 1.47 24.08
C GLU A 291 4.20 2.25 24.97
N GLY A 292 4.62 2.61 26.20
CA GLY A 292 3.83 3.46 27.09
C GLY A 292 2.71 2.74 27.85
N LEU A 293 2.69 1.40 27.82
CA LEU A 293 1.67 0.55 28.45
C LEU A 293 2.13 -0.05 29.79
N GLU A 294 3.29 0.37 30.32
CA GLU A 294 3.91 -0.22 31.52
C GLU A 294 3.04 -0.08 32.77
N SER A 295 2.13 0.90 32.80
CA SER A 295 1.17 1.05 33.90
C SER A 295 0.26 -0.17 34.09
N TYR A 296 0.09 -1.00 33.05
CA TYR A 296 -0.74 -2.21 33.09
C TYR A 296 0.00 -3.45 33.64
N GLN A 297 1.27 -3.33 34.00
CA GLN A 297 2.05 -4.43 34.57
C GLN A 297 1.37 -5.00 35.83
N GLY A 298 1.10 -6.31 35.82
CA GLY A 298 0.44 -7.01 36.92
C GLY A 298 -1.06 -6.74 37.05
N GLN A 299 -1.66 -5.96 36.14
CA GLN A 299 -3.10 -5.73 36.11
C GLN A 299 -3.82 -6.80 35.28
N THR A 300 -5.08 -7.04 35.61
CA THR A 300 -5.99 -7.82 34.77
C THR A 300 -6.85 -6.88 33.93
N VAL A 301 -6.80 -7.02 32.61
CA VAL A 301 -7.61 -6.24 31.67
C VAL A 301 -8.78 -7.10 31.20
N GLU A 302 -9.99 -6.67 31.52
CA GLU A 302 -11.24 -7.32 31.08
C GLU A 302 -11.61 -6.87 29.67
N LEU A 303 -12.03 -7.80 28.81
CA LEU A 303 -12.51 -7.51 27.46
C LEU A 303 -14.06 -7.46 27.38
N PRO A 304 -14.64 -6.65 26.46
CA PRO A 304 -13.95 -5.75 25.53
C PRO A 304 -13.36 -4.51 26.21
N CYS A 305 -12.22 -4.03 25.72
CA CYS A 305 -11.59 -2.82 26.22
C CYS A 305 -11.20 -1.87 25.07
N HIS A 306 -11.25 -0.57 25.36
CA HIS A 306 -10.78 0.48 24.47
C HIS A 306 -9.97 1.49 25.30
N LEU A 307 -8.68 1.62 24.99
CA LEU A 307 -7.78 2.60 25.60
C LEU A 307 -7.70 3.83 24.70
N SER A 308 -8.17 4.97 25.20
CA SER A 308 -8.16 6.25 24.48
C SER A 308 -7.55 7.36 25.34
N SER A 309 -6.96 8.35 24.68
CA SER A 309 -6.33 9.54 25.29
C SER A 309 -7.35 10.57 25.74
#